data_AF-A0A2V5WDH3-F1
#
_entry.id   AF-A0A2V5WDH3-F1
#
_cell.length_a   1.000
_cell.length_b   1.000
_cell.length_c   1.000
_cell.angle_alpha   90.00
_cell.angle_beta   90.00
_cell.angle_gamma   90.00
#
_symmetry.space_group_name_H-M   'P 1'
#
loop_
_entity.id
_entity.type
_entity.pdbx_description
1 polymer ?
#
loop_
_entity_poly.entity_id
_entity_poly.type
_entity_poly.pdbx_seq_one_letter_code
_entity_poly.pdbx_strand_id
1 'polypeptide(L)'
;MMPGFMKGDSSRGFFEPRIAVSFALLFIGALLAMLAWSSAAGNKPGDIAAKIAPEVAAETANGASVSVVIMMTDQADVTAAYGMKDQNARGWFVYNTLTQHAARTQAALRA
;
A
#
# COMPACT_ATOMS: atom_id res chain seq x y z
N MET A 1 6.41 66.34 54.92
CA MET A 1 6.64 65.11 55.73
C MET A 1 5.55 64.14 55.28
N MET A 2 5.75 63.04 54.57
CA MET A 2 6.86 62.09 54.38
C MET A 2 6.69 61.32 53.03
N PRO A 3 7.70 60.55 52.58
CA PRO A 3 7.84 60.02 51.23
C PRO A 3 7.20 58.63 51.05
N GLY A 4 7.04 58.20 49.80
CA GLY A 4 6.65 56.83 49.45
C GLY A 4 7.38 56.35 48.20
N PHE A 5 8.31 55.42 48.39
CA PHE A 5 9.15 54.75 47.40
C PHE A 5 8.37 54.24 46.17
N MET A 6 8.82 54.62 44.96
CA MET A 6 8.37 54.00 43.72
C MET A 6 8.97 52.59 43.58
N LYS A 7 8.07 51.59 43.51
CA LYS A 7 8.33 50.23 43.06
C LYS A 7 8.49 50.28 41.54
N GLY A 8 9.65 49.86 41.01
CA GLY A 8 9.83 49.68 39.57
C GLY A 8 9.01 48.48 39.10
N ASP A 9 7.96 48.74 38.33
CA ASP A 9 7.14 47.70 37.73
C ASP A 9 7.82 47.08 36.51
N SER A 10 7.80 45.76 36.56
CA SER A 10 8.36 44.78 35.64
C SER A 10 7.97 44.96 34.17
N SER A 11 8.99 44.96 33.32
CA SER A 11 9.09 44.31 32.01
C SER A 11 7.81 44.15 31.18
N ARG A 12 7.43 45.19 30.44
CA ARG A 12 6.55 45.09 29.27
C ARG A 12 7.38 44.83 28.01
N GLY A 13 7.75 43.58 27.78
CA GLY A 13 8.40 43.14 26.54
C GLY A 13 7.37 42.81 25.47
N PHE A 14 7.24 43.70 24.46
CA PHE A 14 6.82 43.54 23.04
C PHE A 14 5.78 42.51 22.56
N PHE A 15 5.17 41.67 23.39
CA PHE A 15 4.18 40.67 22.98
C PHE A 15 2.78 41.11 23.40
N GLU A 16 2.13 41.90 22.56
CA GLU A 16 0.69 42.12 22.65
C GLU A 16 -0.02 40.76 22.53
N PRO A 17 -0.89 40.36 23.49
CA PRO A 17 -1.53 39.04 23.50
C PRO A 17 -2.32 38.76 22.21
N ARG A 18 -2.78 39.82 21.54
CA ARG A 18 -3.50 39.76 20.27
C ARG A 18 -2.62 39.28 19.11
N ILE A 19 -1.36 39.71 19.07
CA ILE A 19 -0.39 39.32 18.03
C ILE A 19 -0.01 37.86 18.23
N ALA A 20 0.25 37.45 19.48
CA ALA A 20 0.55 36.05 19.83
C ALA A 20 -0.59 35.09 19.44
N VAL A 21 -1.85 35.50 19.65
CA VAL A 21 -3.03 34.70 19.25
C VAL A 21 -3.15 34.57 17.74
N SER A 22 -2.91 35.65 16.98
CA SER A 22 -2.94 35.60 15.51
C SER A 22 -1.87 34.65 14.93
N PHE A 23 -0.65 34.68 15.47
CA PHE A 23 0.40 33.76 15.07
C PHE A 23 0.07 32.31 15.43
N ALA A 24 -0.48 32.06 16.63
CA ALA A 24 -0.90 30.73 17.05
C ALA A 24 -1.98 30.17 16.12
N LEU A 25 -2.99 30.96 15.75
CA LEU A 25 -4.06 30.54 14.84
C LEU A 25 -3.55 30.23 13.43
N LEU A 26 -2.65 31.05 12.89
CA LEU A 26 -2.01 30.76 11.59
C LEU A 26 -1.18 29.49 11.63
N PHE A 27 -0.43 29.26 12.71
CA PHE A 27 0.40 28.08 12.86
C PHE A 27 -0.44 26.80 12.97
N ILE A 28 -1.56 26.84 13.70
CA ILE A 28 -2.52 25.75 13.79
C ILE A 28 -3.15 25.48 12.41
N GLY A 29 -3.57 26.52 11.69
CA GLY A 29 -4.11 26.37 10.34
C GLY A 29 -3.12 25.74 9.36
N ALA A 30 -1.86 26.16 9.40
CA ALA A 30 -0.79 25.58 8.58
C ALA A 30 -0.49 24.12 8.96
N LEU A 31 -0.48 23.79 10.25
CA LEU A 31 -0.28 22.42 10.73
C LEU A 31 -1.42 21.49 10.26
N LEU A 32 -2.68 21.95 10.33
CA LEU A 32 -3.83 21.19 9.87
C LEU A 32 -3.81 20.99 8.35
N ALA A 33 -3.43 22.01 7.58
CA ALA A 33 -3.29 21.89 6.13
C ALA A 33 -2.16 20.90 5.75
N MET A 34 -1.05 20.90 6.48
CA MET A 34 0.07 19.99 6.27
C MET A 34 -0.29 18.53 6.62
N LEU A 35 -1.08 18.32 7.68
CA LEU A 35 -1.61 17.00 8.04
C LEU A 35 -2.56 16.45 6.97
N ALA A 36 -3.44 17.29 6.42
CA ALA A 36 -4.37 16.89 5.36
C ALA A 36 -3.66 16.52 4.04
N TRP A 37 -2.57 17.23 3.71
CA TRP A 37 -1.77 16.93 2.52
C TRP A 37 -0.99 15.61 2.63
N SER A 38 -0.53 15.27 3.83
CA SER A 38 0.17 13.99 4.08
C SER A 38 -0.71 12.76 3.85
N SER A 39 -2.03 12.90 3.95
CA SER A 39 -2.98 11.79 3.69
C SER A 39 -3.29 11.57 2.21
N ALA A 40 -3.01 12.56 1.33
CA ALA A 40 -3.26 12.46 -0.10
C ALA A 40 -2.10 11.82 -0.88
N ALA A 41 -0.92 11.70 -0.26
CA ALA A 41 0.29 11.10 -0.83
C ALA A 41 0.40 9.58 -0.57
N GLY A 42 -0.68 8.94 -0.12
CA GLY A 42 -0.78 7.49 -0.19
C GLY A 42 -0.89 7.05 -1.65
N ASN A 43 -0.13 6.04 -2.06
CA ASN A 43 -0.34 5.33 -3.33
C ASN A 43 -1.83 5.06 -3.48
N LYS A 44 -2.54 5.79 -4.35
CA LYS A 44 -3.89 5.40 -4.75
C LYS A 44 -3.76 3.96 -5.26
N PRO A 45 -4.41 2.97 -4.63
CA PRO A 45 -4.54 1.67 -5.26
C PRO A 45 -5.15 1.98 -6.63
N GLY A 46 -4.42 1.68 -7.71
CA GLY A 46 -5.00 1.80 -9.04
C GLY A 46 -6.32 1.05 -8.99
N ASP A 47 -7.42 1.73 -9.32
CA ASP A 47 -8.77 1.27 -9.03
C ASP A 47 -8.91 -0.18 -9.50
N ILE A 48 -8.95 -1.13 -8.55
CA ILE A 48 -9.00 -2.56 -8.86
C ILE A 48 -10.27 -2.85 -9.67
N ALA A 49 -11.33 -2.08 -9.43
CA ALA A 49 -12.55 -2.15 -10.22
C ALA A 49 -12.29 -1.81 -11.70
N ALA A 50 -11.37 -0.90 -12.00
CA ALA A 50 -10.99 -0.58 -13.39
C ALA A 50 -10.24 -1.72 -14.09
N LYS A 51 -9.75 -2.73 -13.36
CA LYS A 51 -9.13 -3.94 -13.93
C LYS A 51 -10.14 -5.06 -14.18
N ILE A 52 -11.39 -4.91 -13.72
CA ILE A 52 -12.44 -5.92 -13.86
C ILE A 52 -13.40 -5.43 -14.94
N ALA A 53 -13.63 -6.26 -15.96
CA ALA A 53 -14.62 -5.95 -16.99
C ALA A 53 -16.02 -5.86 -16.36
N PRO A 54 -16.86 -4.85 -16.70
CA PRO A 54 -18.19 -4.68 -16.12
C PRO A 54 -19.07 -5.93 -16.22
N GLU A 55 -18.93 -6.69 -17.30
CA GLU A 55 -19.63 -7.94 -17.55
C GLU A 55 -19.24 -9.00 -16.50
N VAL A 56 -17.94 -9.15 -16.23
CA VAL A 56 -17.43 -10.09 -15.22
C VAL A 56 -17.88 -9.68 -13.82
N ALA A 57 -17.93 -8.38 -13.51
CA ALA A 57 -18.42 -7.88 -12.24
C ALA A 57 -19.93 -8.16 -12.05
N ALA A 58 -20.73 -8.04 -13.11
CA ALA A 58 -22.15 -8.36 -13.09
C ALA A 58 -22.38 -9.89 -12.97
N GLU A 59 -21.62 -10.69 -13.70
CA GLU A 59 -21.70 -12.16 -13.69
C GLU A 59 -21.23 -12.80 -12.38
N THR A 60 -20.31 -12.16 -11.66
CA THR A 60 -19.81 -12.63 -10.34
C THR A 60 -20.53 -11.99 -9.15
N ALA A 61 -21.57 -11.18 -9.39
CA ALA A 61 -22.35 -10.56 -8.32
C ALA A 61 -23.09 -11.59 -7.46
N ASN A 62 -23.47 -11.18 -6.25
CA ASN A 62 -24.31 -11.98 -5.33
C ASN A 62 -23.73 -13.37 -4.97
N GLY A 63 -22.41 -13.55 -5.03
CA GLY A 63 -21.75 -14.81 -4.69
C GLY A 63 -21.79 -15.86 -5.80
N ALA A 64 -22.03 -15.46 -7.05
CA ALA A 64 -21.93 -16.36 -8.20
C ALA A 64 -20.50 -16.91 -8.36
N SER A 65 -20.38 -18.18 -8.72
CA SER A 65 -19.11 -18.84 -8.98
C SER A 65 -18.75 -18.79 -10.45
N VAL A 66 -17.47 -18.56 -10.75
CA VAL A 66 -16.94 -18.50 -12.12
C VAL A 66 -15.65 -19.31 -12.22
N SER A 67 -15.37 -19.85 -13.40
CA SER A 67 -14.07 -20.44 -13.68
C SER A 67 -13.04 -19.35 -13.95
N VAL A 68 -11.91 -19.40 -13.26
CA VAL A 68 -10.82 -18.42 -13.42
C VAL A 68 -9.55 -19.10 -13.90
N VAL A 69 -8.76 -18.36 -14.68
CA VAL A 69 -7.39 -18.75 -15.03
C VAL A 69 -6.45 -17.88 -14.23
N ILE A 70 -5.62 -18.51 -13.38
CA ILE A 70 -4.63 -17.82 -12.56
C ILE A 70 -3.28 -17.92 -13.27
N MET A 71 -2.76 -16.79 -13.73
CA MET A 71 -1.41 -16.73 -14.32
C MET A 71 -0.36 -16.68 -13.21
N MET A 72 0.42 -17.75 -13.08
CA MET A 72 1.52 -17.82 -12.12
C MET A 72 2.81 -17.29 -12.75
N THR A 73 3.57 -16.49 -12.01
CA THR A 73 4.86 -15.97 -12.48
C THR A 73 5.98 -16.99 -12.34
N ASP A 74 5.92 -17.86 -11.32
CA ASP A 74 6.90 -18.91 -11.06
C ASP A 74 6.63 -20.15 -11.94
N GLN A 75 7.57 -20.51 -12.82
CA GLN A 75 7.45 -21.57 -13.81
C GLN A 75 8.51 -22.65 -13.60
N ALA A 76 8.17 -23.90 -13.90
CA ALA A 76 9.12 -25.00 -13.74
C ALA A 76 10.22 -24.91 -14.80
N ASP A 77 11.47 -25.05 -14.40
CA ASP A 77 12.59 -25.13 -15.34
C ASP A 77 12.72 -26.55 -15.90
N VAL A 78 12.39 -26.70 -17.18
CA VAL A 78 12.52 -27.97 -17.93
C VAL A 78 13.67 -27.95 -18.93
N THR A 79 14.55 -26.94 -18.89
CA THR A 79 15.59 -26.74 -19.91
C THR A 79 16.55 -27.92 -20.06
N ALA A 80 16.83 -28.65 -18.98
CA ALA A 80 17.66 -29.86 -19.02
C ALA A 80 17.08 -30.95 -19.94
N ALA A 81 15.76 -30.98 -20.15
CA ALA A 81 15.09 -31.94 -21.04
C ALA A 81 15.59 -31.86 -22.48
N TYR A 82 15.95 -30.65 -22.96
CA TYR A 82 16.41 -30.46 -24.34
C TYR A 82 17.74 -31.16 -24.63
N GLY A 83 18.57 -31.41 -23.62
CA GLY A 83 19.82 -32.16 -23.75
C GLY A 83 19.65 -33.68 -23.72
N MET A 84 18.45 -34.19 -23.40
CA MET A 84 18.21 -35.62 -23.21
C MET A 84 17.94 -36.33 -24.54
N LYS A 85 18.75 -37.35 -24.84
CA LYS A 85 18.64 -38.18 -26.05
C LYS A 85 17.57 -39.28 -25.94
N ASP A 86 17.43 -39.87 -24.75
CA ASP A 86 16.41 -40.89 -24.47
C ASP A 86 15.05 -40.21 -24.27
N GLN A 87 14.09 -40.54 -25.14
CA GLN A 87 12.75 -39.98 -25.15
C GLN A 87 11.94 -40.36 -23.92
N ASN A 88 12.08 -41.60 -23.43
CA ASN A 88 11.35 -42.07 -22.28
C ASN A 88 11.88 -41.38 -21.01
N ALA A 89 13.20 -41.33 -20.85
CA ALA A 89 13.82 -40.59 -19.74
C ALA A 89 13.45 -39.10 -19.76
N ARG A 90 13.41 -38.50 -20.96
CA ARG A 90 13.01 -37.11 -21.14
C ARG A 90 11.56 -36.85 -20.74
N GLY A 91 10.64 -37.70 -21.17
CA GLY A 91 9.22 -37.60 -20.80
C GLY A 91 9.03 -37.66 -19.28
N TRP A 92 9.67 -38.63 -18.62
CA TRP A 92 9.64 -38.76 -17.16
C TRP A 92 10.24 -37.56 -16.45
N PHE A 93 11.34 -37.01 -16.94
CA PHE A 93 11.94 -35.79 -16.38
C PHE A 93 10.96 -34.62 -16.44
N VAL A 94 10.39 -34.32 -17.61
CA VAL A 94 9.43 -33.20 -17.75
C VAL A 94 8.22 -33.40 -16.85
N TYR A 95 7.62 -34.59 -16.85
CA TYR A 95 6.46 -34.90 -16.02
C TYR A 95 6.75 -34.70 -14.52
N ASN A 96 7.86 -35.24 -14.03
CA ASN A 96 8.22 -35.15 -12.62
C ASN A 96 8.50 -33.70 -12.21
N THR A 97 9.25 -32.96 -13.05
CA THR A 97 9.57 -31.56 -12.79
C THR A 97 8.32 -30.68 -12.72
N LEU A 98 7.39 -30.82 -13.66
CA LEU A 98 6.13 -30.08 -13.66
C LEU A 98 5.25 -30.46 -12.47
N THR A 99 5.15 -31.75 -12.16
CA THR A 99 4.33 -32.26 -11.06
C THR A 99 4.83 -31.74 -9.70
N GLN A 100 6.14 -31.81 -9.47
CA GLN A 100 6.75 -31.33 -8.23
C GLN A 100 6.64 -29.81 -8.10
N HIS A 101 6.88 -29.08 -9.19
CA HIS A 101 6.73 -27.62 -9.19
C HIS A 101 5.31 -27.20 -8.87
N ALA A 102 4.31 -27.79 -9.55
CA ALA A 102 2.90 -27.53 -9.30
C ALA A 102 2.50 -27.89 -7.85
N ALA A 103 2.97 -29.02 -7.32
CA ALA A 103 2.69 -29.40 -5.94
C ALA A 103 3.19 -28.35 -4.93
N ARG A 104 4.36 -27.75 -5.19
CA ARG A 104 4.94 -26.70 -4.34
C ARG A 104 4.23 -25.35 -4.51
N THR A 105 4.00 -24.91 -5.75
CA THR A 105 3.54 -23.55 -6.02
C THR A 105 2.02 -23.40 -5.93
N GLN A 106 1.26 -24.47 -6.20
CA GLN A 106 -0.20 -24.44 -6.24
C GLN A 106 -0.86 -24.96 -4.96
N ALA A 107 -0.10 -25.37 -3.94
CA ALA A 107 -0.64 -25.94 -2.71
C ALA A 107 -1.72 -25.04 -2.07
N ALA A 108 -1.46 -23.74 -2.00
CA ALA A 108 -2.38 -22.77 -1.40
C ALA A 108 -3.64 -22.48 -2.25
N LEU A 109 -3.64 -22.83 -3.53
CA LEU A 109 -4.77 -22.59 -4.44
C LEU A 109 -5.77 -23.75 -4.49
N ARG A 110 -5.39 -24.92 -3.96
CA ARG A 110 -6.22 -26.14 -3.94
C ARG A 110 -7.08 -26.29 -2.67
N ALA A 111 -6.89 -25.38 -1.70
CA ALA A 111 -7.50 -25.43 -0.38
C ALA A 111 -8.94 -24.91 -0.36
#